data_AF-A0A7X7RRG6-F1
#
_entry.id   AF-A0A7X7RRG6-F1
#
_cell.length_a   1.000
_cell.length_b   1.000
_cell.length_c   1.000
_cell.angle_alpha   90.00
_cell.angle_beta   90.00
_cell.angle_gamma   90.00
#
_symmetry.space_group_name_H-M   'P 1'
#
loop_
_entity.id
_entity.type
_entity.pdbx_description
1 polymer ?
#
loop_
_entity_poly.entity_id
_entity_poly.type
_entity_poly.pdbx_seq_one_letter_code
_entity_poly.pdbx_strand_id
1 'polypeptide(L)'
;ENIGTSKLGTKDLSLKKIDLATLSGARKAIKSITASIAKISDIRSALGAVQNRLEHTISNLDNIVENTTAAESEIRDTDMASTMVEYSKNNILSQAGQAMLAQANQSTQGVLSLLG
;
A
#
# COMPACT_ATOMS: atom_id res chain seq x y z
N GLU A 1 13.45 -11.32 17.42
CA GLU A 1 14.89 -11.03 17.65
C GLU A 1 14.97 -9.68 18.35
N ASN A 2 15.19 -9.68 19.67
CA ASN A 2 15.13 -8.49 20.51
C ASN A 2 16.35 -7.62 20.19
N ILE A 3 16.16 -6.48 19.52
CA ILE A 3 17.25 -5.53 19.25
C ILE A 3 17.88 -5.20 20.61
N GLY A 4 19.14 -5.58 20.81
CA GLY A 4 19.87 -5.70 22.09
C GLY A 4 20.05 -4.42 22.93
N THR A 5 19.15 -3.45 22.77
CA THR A 5 19.00 -2.19 23.49
C THR A 5 18.78 -2.35 25.00
N SER A 6 18.38 -3.55 25.47
CA SER A 6 18.10 -3.80 26.89
C SER A 6 19.31 -3.65 27.83
N LYS A 7 20.55 -3.53 27.32
CA LYS A 7 21.78 -3.45 28.15
C LYS A 7 22.77 -2.38 27.70
N LEU A 8 22.29 -1.16 27.47
CA LEU A 8 23.11 0.02 27.17
C LEU A 8 23.26 0.98 28.37
N GLY A 9 23.08 0.50 29.60
CA GLY A 9 23.34 1.29 30.80
C GLY A 9 24.84 1.39 31.11
N THR A 10 25.27 2.48 31.77
CA THR A 10 26.67 2.68 32.22
C THR A 10 27.20 1.57 33.15
N LYS A 11 26.28 0.77 33.71
CA LYS A 11 26.54 -0.42 34.51
C LYS A 11 26.93 -1.65 33.66
N ASP A 12 26.31 -1.81 32.49
CA ASP A 12 26.60 -2.90 31.54
C ASP A 12 27.83 -2.60 30.67
N LEU A 13 28.09 -1.32 30.41
CA LEU A 13 29.27 -0.85 29.66
C LEU A 13 30.52 -0.66 30.55
N SER A 14 30.41 -0.97 31.86
CA SER A 14 31.49 -0.84 32.85
C SER A 14 32.11 0.57 32.97
N LEU A 15 31.43 1.61 32.47
CA LEU A 15 31.93 2.99 32.44
C LEU A 15 31.85 3.69 33.80
N LYS A 16 31.11 3.13 34.77
CA LYS A 16 30.88 3.75 36.09
C LYS A 16 32.04 3.58 37.09
N LYS A 17 33.02 2.70 36.82
CA LYS A 17 34.21 2.46 37.66
C LYS A 17 35.50 2.70 36.87
N ILE A 18 35.53 3.75 36.06
CA ILE A 18 36.73 4.17 35.36
C ILE A 18 37.54 5.06 36.30
N ASP A 19 38.76 4.62 36.62
CA ASP A 19 39.75 5.41 37.34
C ASP A 19 40.83 5.88 36.36
N LEU A 20 40.98 7.20 36.22
CA LEU A 20 41.99 7.84 35.37
C LEU A 20 43.24 8.27 36.14
N ALA A 21 43.26 8.12 37.46
CA ALA A 21 44.36 8.60 38.31
C ALA A 21 45.65 7.79 38.13
N THR A 22 45.56 6.56 37.60
CA THR A 22 46.72 5.68 37.37
C THR A 22 46.86 5.31 35.90
N LEU A 23 48.10 5.12 35.43
CA LEU A 23 48.39 4.69 34.05
C LEU A 23 47.69 3.36 33.70
N SER A 24 47.58 2.45 34.69
CA SER A 24 46.89 1.16 34.54
C SER A 24 45.37 1.34 34.46
N GLY A 25 44.80 2.23 35.28
CA GLY A 25 43.38 2.60 35.23
C GLY A 25 42.98 3.22 33.90
N ALA A 26 43.78 4.17 33.40
CA ALA A 26 43.56 4.81 32.10
C ALA A 26 43.60 3.80 30.93
N ARG A 27 44.51 2.82 30.94
CA ARG A 27 44.55 1.75 29.92
C ARG A 27 43.31 0.84 29.98
N LYS A 28 42.82 0.50 31.18
CA LYS A 28 41.58 -0.28 31.35
C LYS A 28 40.35 0.51 30.91
N ALA A 29 40.32 1.82 31.19
CA ALA A 29 39.27 2.73 30.77
C ALA A 29 39.13 2.77 29.25
N ILE A 30 40.24 2.98 28.54
CA ILE A 30 40.28 2.98 27.07
C ILE A 30 39.73 1.67 26.52
N LYS A 31 40.18 0.52 27.06
CA LYS A 31 39.69 -0.80 26.62
C LYS A 31 38.17 -0.97 26.83
N SER A 32 37.64 -0.51 27.96
CA SER A 32 36.20 -0.56 28.26
C SER A 32 35.39 0.34 27.32
N ILE A 33 35.90 1.54 27.02
CA ILE A 33 35.27 2.49 26.09
C ILE A 33 35.28 1.91 24.67
N THR A 34 36.40 1.36 24.19
CA THR A 34 36.47 0.74 22.86
C THR A 34 35.48 -0.41 22.73
N ALA A 35 35.38 -1.29 23.74
CA ALA A 35 34.40 -2.38 23.74
C ALA A 35 32.95 -1.86 23.73
N SER A 36 32.69 -0.77 24.44
CA SER A 36 31.38 -0.12 24.47
C SER A 36 31.01 0.50 23.12
N ILE A 37 31.96 1.16 22.46
CA ILE A 37 31.79 1.74 21.13
C ILE A 37 31.50 0.64 20.11
N ALA A 38 32.23 -0.48 20.15
CA ALA A 38 31.99 -1.63 19.28
C ALA A 38 30.55 -2.15 19.43
N LYS A 39 30.08 -2.34 20.67
CA LYS A 39 28.72 -2.79 20.95
C LYS A 39 27.64 -1.82 20.45
N ILE A 40 27.86 -0.51 20.59
CA ILE A 40 26.96 0.51 20.04
C ILE A 40 26.95 0.46 18.51
N SER A 41 28.11 0.25 17.90
CA SER A 41 28.23 0.11 16.45
C SER A 41 27.46 -1.11 15.94
N ASP A 42 27.54 -2.25 16.62
CA ASP A 42 26.81 -3.46 16.25
C ASP A 42 25.29 -3.24 16.28
N ILE A 43 24.79 -2.58 17.33
CA ILE A 43 23.37 -2.22 17.45
C ILE A 43 22.95 -1.26 16.33
N ARG A 44 23.79 -0.28 16.01
CA ARG A 44 23.52 0.67 14.91
C ARG A 44 23.47 -0.04 13.56
N SER A 45 24.38 -0.99 13.31
CA SER A 45 24.37 -1.81 12.10
C SER A 45 23.10 -2.67 12.00
N ALA A 46 22.68 -3.30 13.10
CA ALA A 46 21.44 -4.05 13.15
C ALA A 46 20.21 -3.16 12.91
N LEU A 47 20.19 -1.95 13.46
CA LEU A 47 19.12 -0.99 13.22
C LEU A 47 19.08 -0.54 11.75
N GLY A 48 20.25 -0.28 11.15
CA GLY A 48 20.35 0.04 9.72
C GLY A 48 19.84 -1.09 8.83
N ALA A 49 20.13 -2.35 9.17
CA ALA A 49 19.57 -3.51 8.47
C ALA A 49 18.05 -3.58 8.59
N VAL A 50 17.49 -3.30 9.77
CA VAL A 50 16.03 -3.23 9.96
C VAL A 50 15.42 -2.06 9.18
N GLN A 51 16.08 -0.90 9.14
CA GLN A 51 15.65 0.24 8.33
C GLN A 51 15.60 -0.11 6.83
N ASN A 52 16.66 -0.72 6.29
CA ASN A 52 16.66 -1.19 4.90
C ASN A 52 15.51 -2.17 4.61
N ARG A 53 15.27 -3.11 5.54
CA ARG A 53 14.14 -4.04 5.39
C ARG A 53 12.79 -3.32 5.40
N LEU A 54 12.60 -2.33 6.27
CA LEU A 54 11.38 -1.53 6.32
C LEU A 54 11.21 -0.75 5.01
N GLU A 55 12.27 -0.12 4.51
CA GLU A 55 12.25 0.65 3.27
C GLU A 55 11.94 -0.22 2.05
N HIS A 56 12.53 -1.42 1.96
CA HIS A 56 12.14 -2.41 0.95
C HIS A 56 10.70 -2.89 1.09
N THR A 57 10.22 -3.08 2.32
CA THR A 57 8.83 -3.50 2.57
C THR A 57 7.85 -2.39 2.17
N ILE A 58 8.17 -1.14 2.45
CA ILE A 58 7.38 0.04 2.05
C ILE A 58 7.35 0.14 0.53
N SER A 59 8.50 0.11 -0.15
CA SER A 59 8.54 0.17 -1.61
C SER A 59 7.77 -0.98 -2.27
N ASN A 60 7.86 -2.20 -1.72
CA ASN A 60 7.06 -3.31 -2.20
C ASN A 60 5.56 -3.10 -1.97
N LEU A 61 5.17 -2.55 -0.80
CA LEU A 61 3.79 -2.25 -0.49
C LEU A 61 3.22 -1.17 -1.41
N ASP A 62 3.98 -0.12 -1.70
CA ASP A 62 3.58 0.95 -2.62
C ASP A 62 3.31 0.39 -4.02
N ASN A 63 4.19 -0.49 -4.53
CA ASN A 63 3.95 -1.20 -5.80
C ASN A 63 2.68 -2.07 -5.75
N ILE A 64 2.44 -2.76 -4.64
CA ILE A 64 1.21 -3.57 -4.48
C ILE A 64 -0.02 -2.68 -4.47
N VAL A 65 0.03 -1.54 -3.77
CA VAL A 65 -1.08 -0.58 -3.69
C VAL A 65 -1.36 0.00 -5.08
N GLU A 66 -0.33 0.39 -5.84
CA GLU A 66 -0.48 0.89 -7.20
C GLU A 66 -1.13 -0.15 -8.11
N ASN A 67 -0.62 -1.38 -8.12
CA ASN A 67 -1.17 -2.48 -8.92
C ASN A 67 -2.60 -2.83 -8.51
N THR A 68 -2.91 -2.85 -7.21
CA THR A 68 -4.25 -3.18 -6.69
C THR A 68 -5.24 -2.07 -7.04
N THR A 69 -4.84 -0.80 -6.91
CA THR A 69 -5.68 0.35 -7.27
C THR A 69 -5.94 0.39 -8.77
N ALA A 70 -4.93 0.09 -9.60
CA ALA A 70 -5.09 -0.02 -11.04
C ALA A 70 -6.07 -1.15 -11.40
N ALA A 71 -5.91 -2.34 -10.81
CA ALA A 71 -6.83 -3.46 -11.00
C ALA A 71 -8.26 -3.14 -10.53
N GLU A 72 -8.41 -2.44 -9.41
CA GLU A 72 -9.72 -1.98 -8.93
C GLU A 72 -10.35 -0.98 -9.91
N SER A 73 -9.57 -0.03 -10.44
CA SER A 73 -10.03 0.91 -11.46
C SER A 73 -10.48 0.17 -12.72
N GLU A 74 -9.71 -0.80 -13.22
CA GLU A 74 -10.07 -1.60 -14.39
C GLU A 74 -11.36 -2.39 -14.19
N ILE A 75 -11.54 -3.01 -13.02
CA ILE A 75 -12.78 -3.73 -12.68
C ILE A 75 -13.96 -2.75 -12.64
N ARG A 76 -13.82 -1.63 -11.93
CA ARG A 76 -14.89 -0.63 -11.79
C ARG A 76 -15.26 0.01 -13.13
N ASP A 77 -14.27 0.32 -13.97
CA ASP A 77 -14.48 0.90 -15.29
C ASP A 77 -15.12 -0.12 -16.24
N THR A 78 -14.75 -1.40 -16.16
CA THR A 78 -15.39 -2.49 -16.92
C THR A 78 -16.86 -2.67 -16.53
N ASP A 79 -17.16 -2.68 -15.22
CA ASP A 79 -18.51 -2.80 -14.70
C ASP A 79 -19.38 -1.58 -15.06
N MET A 80 -18.80 -0.37 -14.99
CA MET A 80 -19.45 0.85 -15.44
C MET A 80 -19.72 0.84 -16.95
N ALA A 81 -18.76 0.38 -17.76
CA ALA A 81 -18.94 0.27 -19.20
C ALA A 81 -20.08 -0.70 -19.55
N SER A 82 -20.11 -1.88 -18.92
CA SER A 82 -21.19 -2.86 -19.09
C SER A 82 -22.55 -2.29 -18.69
N THR A 83 -22.64 -1.65 -17.53
CA THR A 83 -23.86 -1.01 -17.04
C THR A 83 -24.33 0.12 -17.96
N MET A 84 -23.41 0.92 -18.51
CA MET A 84 -23.73 1.99 -19.46
C MET A 84 -24.20 1.46 -20.81
N VAL A 85 -23.64 0.35 -21.29
CA VAL A 85 -24.12 -0.34 -22.50
C VAL A 85 -25.53 -0.88 -22.28
N GLU A 86 -25.79 -1.52 -21.15
CA GLU A 86 -27.12 -2.04 -20.82
C GLU A 86 -28.14 -0.91 -20.61
N TYR A 87 -27.76 0.16 -19.92
CA TYR A 87 -28.58 1.36 -19.76
C TYR A 87 -28.91 2.02 -21.11
N SER A 88 -27.92 2.16 -22.00
CA SER A 88 -28.11 2.69 -23.35
C SER A 88 -29.02 1.79 -24.19
N LYS A 89 -28.79 0.47 -24.16
CA LYS A 89 -29.64 -0.52 -24.83
C LYS A 89 -31.09 -0.44 -24.34
N ASN A 90 -31.31 -0.34 -23.04
CA ASN A 90 -32.65 -0.21 -22.46
C ASN A 90 -33.33 1.12 -22.83
N ASN A 91 -32.58 2.22 -22.88
CA ASN A 91 -33.10 3.51 -23.37
C ASN A 91 -33.48 3.45 -24.86
N ILE A 92 -32.64 2.84 -25.69
CA ILE A 92 -32.94 2.64 -27.12
C ILE A 92 -34.15 1.73 -27.29
N LEU A 93 -34.26 0.64 -26.54
CA LEU A 93 -35.43 -0.26 -26.56
C LEU A 93 -36.72 0.46 -26.14
N SER A 94 -36.66 1.32 -25.13
CA SER A 94 -37.81 2.11 -24.68
C SER A 94 -38.26 3.12 -25.75
N GLN A 95 -37.33 3.86 -26.34
CA GLN A 95 -37.61 4.80 -27.44
C GLN A 95 -38.08 4.07 -28.72
N ALA A 96 -37.44 2.96 -29.06
CA ALA A 96 -37.84 2.12 -30.20
C ALA A 96 -39.20 1.46 -29.95
N GLY A 97 -39.53 1.07 -28.73
CA GLY A 97 -40.84 0.54 -28.35
C GLY A 97 -41.96 1.59 -28.51
N GLN A 98 -41.70 2.84 -28.13
CA GLN A 98 -42.63 3.95 -28.37
C GLN A 98 -42.79 4.25 -29.88
N ALA A 99 -41.68 4.29 -30.63
CA ALA A 99 -41.72 4.50 -32.08
C ALA A 99 -42.39 3.33 -32.84
N MET A 100 -42.15 2.09 -32.41
CA MET A 100 -42.77 0.87 -32.95
C MET A 100 -44.27 0.81 -32.65
N LEU A 101 -44.69 1.19 -31.44
CA LEU A 101 -46.12 1.33 -31.11
C LEU A 101 -46.80 2.39 -31.98
N ALA A 102 -46.14 3.52 -32.21
CA ALA A 102 -46.66 4.57 -33.08
C ALA A 102 -46.76 4.10 -34.56
N GLN A 103 -45.74 3.40 -35.06
CA GLN A 103 -45.72 2.86 -36.43
C GLN A 103 -46.75 1.73 -36.62
N ALA A 104 -46.91 0.84 -35.64
CA ALA A 104 -47.92 -0.21 -35.64
C ALA A 104 -49.33 0.40 -35.64
N ASN A 105 -49.58 1.42 -34.82
CA ASN A 105 -50.88 2.13 -34.82
C ASN A 105 -51.20 2.79 -36.17
N GLN A 106 -50.23 3.44 -36.82
CA GLN A 106 -50.43 4.01 -38.17
C GLN A 106 -50.70 2.95 -39.23
N SER A 107 -49.98 1.83 -39.20
CA SER A 107 -50.22 0.72 -40.12
C SER A 107 -51.62 0.11 -39.91
N THR A 108 -52.08 -0.01 -38.66
CA THR A 108 -53.40 -0.59 -38.35
C THR A 108 -54.55 0.31 -38.85
N GLN A 109 -54.39 1.64 -38.79
CA GLN A 109 -55.36 2.58 -39.37
C GLN A 109 -55.41 2.53 -40.90
N GLY A 110 -54.26 2.34 -41.56
CA GLY A 110 -54.19 2.17 -43.02
C GLY A 110 -54.91 0.92 -43.51
N VAL A 111 -54.87 -0.18 -42.74
CA VAL A 111 -55.60 -1.41 -43.08
C VAL A 111 -57.10 -1.27 -42.84
N LEU A 112 -57.52 -0.51 -41.82
CA LEU A 112 -58.95 -0.23 -41.59
C LEU A 112 -59.55 0.63 -42.73
N SER A 113 -58.76 1.52 -43.32
CA SER A 113 -59.14 2.28 -44.53
C SER A 113 -59.22 1.43 -45.81
N LEU A 114 -58.66 0.21 -45.80
CA LEU A 114 -58.76 -0.75 -46.91
C LEU A 114 -59.89 -1.77 -46.70
N LEU A 115 -60.53 -1.78 -45.53
CA LEU A 115 -61.66 -2.66 -45.19
C LEU A 115 -63.01 -1.93 -45.05
N GLY A 116 -63.03 -0.60 -44.98
CA GLY A 116 -64.23 0.24 -44.98
C GLY A 116 -64.45 0.90 -46.33
#